data_AF-A0A7D5N6H2-F1
#
_entry.id   AF-A0A7D5N6H2-F1
#
_cell.length_a   1.000
_cell.length_b   1.000
_cell.length_c   1.000
_cell.angle_alpha   90.00
_cell.angle_beta   90.00
_cell.angle_gamma   90.00
#
_symmetry.space_group_name_H-M   'P 1'
#
loop_
_entity.id
_entity.type
_entity.pdbx_description
1 polymer ?
#
loop_
_entity_poly.entity_id
_entity_poly.type
_entity_poly.pdbx_seq_one_letter_code
_entity_poly.pdbx_strand_id
1 'polypeptide(L)' 'MPIDCYAYDVVFVNANTSPVFKREGEKSYYHNYFLGNDRSKWAGHVGVFDGITYQNLYPGIDLKAYSVGLRLSTIWW' A
#
# COMPACT_ATOMS: atom_id res chain seq x y z
N MET A 1 -20.31 -12.09 9.84
CA MET A 1 -19.01 -12.67 9.41
C MET A 1 -17.91 -11.77 9.95
N PRO A 2 -16.96 -12.28 10.74
CA PRO A 2 -15.75 -11.52 11.08
C PRO A 2 -14.89 -11.35 9.81
N ILE A 3 -14.25 -10.19 9.68
CA ILE A 3 -13.28 -9.89 8.63
C ILE A 3 -11.91 -9.94 9.30
N ASP A 4 -11.08 -10.90 8.89
CA ASP A 4 -9.68 -10.97 9.30
C ASP A 4 -8.86 -10.02 8.43
N CYS A 5 -8.80 -8.76 8.82
CA CYS A 5 -7.94 -7.77 8.17
C CYS A 5 -6.98 -7.12 9.17
N TYR A 6 -5.79 -6.79 8.67
CA TYR A 6 -4.79 -6.00 9.39
C TYR A 6 -4.62 -4.69 8.65
N ALA A 7 -4.82 -3.57 9.36
CA ALA A 7 -4.57 -2.24 8.85
C ALA A 7 -3.35 -1.66 9.59
N TYR A 8 -2.42 -1.10 8.84
CA TYR A 8 -1.25 -0.42 9.38
C TYR A 8 -1.33 1.05 8.96
N ASP A 9 -1.22 1.94 9.94
CA ASP A 9 -1.00 3.36 9.71
C ASP A 9 0.45 3.67 10.10
N VAL A 10 1.22 4.26 9.18
CA VAL A 10 2.67 4.44 9.31
C VAL A 10 3.04 5.87 8.99
N VAL A 11 3.74 6.51 9.94
CA VAL A 11 4.28 7.85 9.78
C VAL A 11 5.80 7.79 9.77
N PHE A 12 6.43 8.23 8.68
CA PHE A 12 7.88 8.32 8.56
C PHE A 12 8.38 9.68 9.06
N VAL A 13 8.89 9.72 10.29
CA VAL A 13 9.40 10.96 10.92
C VAL A 13 10.70 11.40 10.23
N ASN A 14 10.83 12.69 9.91
CA ASN A 14 11.99 13.28 9.20
C ASN A 14 12.23 12.69 7.79
N ALA A 15 11.23 12.04 7.20
CA ALA A 15 11.34 11.60 5.83
C ALA A 15 11.33 12.79 4.86
N ASN A 16 11.86 12.55 3.66
CA ASN A 16 11.77 13.48 2.56
C ASN A 16 10.31 13.87 2.30
N THR A 17 10.03 15.17 2.19
CA THR A 17 8.67 15.70 1.98
C THR A 17 8.15 15.45 0.57
N SER A 18 9.05 15.14 -0.37
CA SER A 18 8.73 14.90 -1.77
C SER A 18 9.50 13.68 -2.31
N PRO A 19 9.23 12.46 -1.81
CA PRO A 19 9.86 11.25 -2.32
C PRO A 19 9.39 10.98 -3.75
N VAL A 20 10.27 10.41 -4.59
CA VAL A 20 9.91 10.01 -5.95
C VAL A 20 9.31 8.62 -5.90
N PHE A 21 8.15 8.44 -6.52
CA PHE A 21 7.44 7.17 -6.52
C PHE A 21 7.68 6.42 -7.83
N LYS A 22 8.18 5.19 -7.72
CA LYS A 22 8.22 4.24 -8.83
C LYS A 22 7.18 3.14 -8.61
N ARG A 23 6.23 3.05 -9.52
CA ARG A 23 5.15 2.05 -9.51
C ARG A 23 5.54 0.86 -10.38
N GLU A 24 5.30 -0.35 -9.90
CA GLU A 24 5.64 -1.60 -10.59
C GLU A 24 4.40 -2.49 -10.71
N GLY A 25 4.25 -3.15 -11.88
CA GLY A 25 3.18 -4.13 -12.09
C GLY A 25 1.77 -3.54 -12.03
N GLU A 26 1.52 -2.43 -12.72
CA GLU A 26 0.17 -1.87 -12.87
C GLU A 26 -0.78 -2.91 -13.49
N LYS A 27 -1.92 -3.13 -12.85
CA LYS A 27 -2.96 -4.05 -13.34
C LYS A 27 -3.93 -3.32 -14.26
N SER A 28 -4.52 -4.06 -15.19
CA SER A 28 -5.55 -3.55 -16.10
C SER A 28 -6.88 -3.23 -15.41
N TYR A 29 -7.08 -3.72 -14.18
CA TYR A 29 -8.25 -3.46 -13.38
C TYR A 29 -7.95 -2.45 -12.28
N TYR A 30 -9.02 -1.84 -11.76
CA TYR A 30 -8.98 -0.87 -10.69
C TYR A 30 -9.96 -1.25 -9.58
N HIS A 31 -9.84 -0.58 -8.45
CA HIS A 31 -10.75 -0.72 -7.32
C HIS A 31 -11.52 0.57 -7.05
N ASN A 32 -12.71 0.40 -6.51
CA ASN A 32 -13.53 1.50 -5.99
C ASN A 32 -13.74 1.25 -4.50
N TYR A 33 -13.44 2.25 -3.68
CA TYR A 33 -13.57 2.20 -2.23
C TYR A 33 -14.70 3.11 -1.78
N PHE A 34 -15.63 2.55 -1.00
CA PHE A 34 -16.79 3.24 -0.48
C PHE A 34 -16.75 3.21 1.05
N LEU A 35 -16.21 4.26 1.69
CA LEU A 35 -16.14 4.34 3.15
C LEU A 35 -17.43 4.92 3.75
N GLY A 36 -18.35 4.02 4.09
CA GLY A 36 -19.63 4.37 4.70
C GLY A 36 -20.56 5.16 3.78
N ASN A 37 -21.47 5.94 4.36
CA ASN A 37 -22.51 6.68 3.63
C ASN A 37 -22.06 8.06 3.12
N ASP A 38 -20.85 8.50 3.48
CA ASP A 38 -20.32 9.80 3.07
C ASP A 38 -19.62 9.69 1.72
N ARG A 39 -20.23 10.27 0.68
CA ARG A 39 -19.70 10.24 -0.68
C ARG A 39 -18.37 10.97 -0.83
N SER A 40 -18.04 11.92 0.04
CA SER A 40 -16.74 12.61 -0.04
C SER A 40 -15.58 11.69 0.32
N LYS A 41 -15.86 10.52 0.93
CA LYS A 41 -14.87 9.50 1.29
C LYS A 41 -14.80 8.36 0.28
N TRP A 42 -15.50 8.49 -0.84
CA TRP A 42 -15.48 7.49 -1.89
C TRP A 42 -14.32 7.79 -2.85
N ALA A 43 -13.59 6.76 -3.22
CA ALA A 43 -12.50 6.85 -4.18
C ALA A 43 -12.75 5.83 -5.29
N GLY A 44 -12.93 6.32 -6.52
CA GLY A 44 -13.12 5.47 -7.70
C GLY A 44 -11.88 5.43 -8.58
N HIS A 45 -11.79 4.41 -9.44
CA HIS A 45 -10.68 4.23 -10.38
C HIS A 45 -9.30 4.22 -9.71
N VAL A 46 -9.21 3.63 -8.52
CA VAL A 46 -7.94 3.49 -7.80
C VAL A 46 -7.14 2.37 -8.45
N GLY A 47 -6.01 2.72 -9.08
CA GLY A 47 -5.12 1.78 -9.76
C GLY A 47 -4.48 0.77 -8.79
N VAL A 48 -4.27 -0.45 -9.28
CA VAL A 48 -3.70 -1.56 -8.51
C VAL A 48 -2.30 -1.86 -9.04
N PHE A 49 -1.32 -1.98 -8.14
CA PHE A 49 0.09 -2.18 -8.46
C PHE A 49 0.65 -3.35 -7.64
N ASP A 50 1.54 -4.15 -8.22
CA ASP A 50 2.23 -5.24 -7.51
C ASP A 50 3.23 -4.71 -6.46
N GLY A 51 3.76 -3.51 -6.69
CA GLY A 51 4.67 -2.85 -5.75
C GLY A 51 4.88 -1.38 -6.05
N ILE A 52 5.32 -0.65 -5.02
CA ILE A 52 5.66 0.77 -5.07
C ILE A 52 7.01 0.94 -4.37
N THR A 53 7.92 1.67 -5.01
CA THR A 53 9.21 2.08 -4.42
C THR A 53 9.18 3.57 -4.16
N TYR A 54 9.39 3.96 -2.91
CA TYR A 54 9.66 5.32 -2.48
C TYR A 54 11.17 5.53 -2.57
N GLN A 55 11.60 6.30 -3.55
CA GLN A 55 13.01 6.58 -3.76
C GLN A 55 13.43 7.76 -2.89
N ASN A 56 14.58 7.62 -2.25
CA ASN A 56 15.19 8.61 -1.37
C ASN A 56 14.20 9.10 -0.30
N LEU A 57 13.51 8.16 0.35
CA LEU A 57 12.61 8.42 1.47
C LEU A 57 13.39 9.02 2.65
N TYR A 58 14.61 8.51 2.87
CA TYR A 58 15.66 9.21 3.60
C TYR A 58 16.88 9.36 2.68
N PRO A 59 17.85 10.25 3.00
CA PRO A 59 19.06 10.40 2.20
C PRO A 59 19.77 9.06 1.97
N GLY A 60 19.72 8.58 0.72
CA GLY A 60 20.32 7.30 0.32
C GLY A 60 19.54 6.04 0.73
N ILE A 61 18.31 6.16 1.23
CA ILE A 61 17.47 5.04 1.64
C ILE A 61 16.17 5.03 0.83
N ASP A 62 15.96 3.93 0.12
CA ASP A 62 14.74 3.64 -0.61
C ASP A 62 13.85 2.69 0.21
N LEU A 63 12.54 2.90 0.16
CA LEU A 63 11.55 1.97 0.73
C LEU A 63 10.81 1.27 -0.40
N LYS A 64 10.86 -0.05 -0.44
CA LYS A 64 10.07 -0.87 -1.38
C LYS A 64 8.92 -1.53 -0.64
N ALA A 65 7.69 -1.13 -0.97
CA ALA A 65 6.45 -1.75 -0.50
C ALA A 65 5.92 -2.66 -1.62
N TYR A 66 5.75 -3.94 -1.32
CA TYR A 66 5.25 -4.93 -2.27
C TYR A 66 4.48 -6.02 -1.52
N SER A 67 3.52 -6.63 -2.20
CA SER A 67 2.77 -7.75 -1.65
C SER A 67 3.33 -9.05 -2.19
N VAL A 68 3.82 -9.92 -1.32
CA VAL A 68 4.10 -11.32 -1.66
C VAL A 68 3.05 -12.17 -0.97
N GLY A 69 2.35 -12.97 -1.79
CA GLY A 69 1.39 -14.01 -1.46
C GLY A 69 1.01 -14.23 0.01
N LEU A 70 -0.31 -14.28 0.24
CA LEU A 70 -0.99 -14.64 1.50
C LEU A 70 -0.49 -15.96 2.11
N ARG A 71 0.63 -15.94 2.83
CA ARG A 71 0.98 -17.05 3.73
C ARG A 71 2.03 -16.63 4.76
N LEU A 72 1.55 -16.23 5.94
CA LEU A 72 2.29 -16.43 7.18
C LEU A 72 2.11 -17.91 7.56
N SER A 73 2.93 -18.79 7.01
CA SER A 73 2.99 -20.18 7.50
C SER A 73 3.97 -20.25 8.66
N THR A 74 3.44 -20.22 9.89
CA THR A 74 4.21 -20.61 11.07
C THR A 74 4.30 -22.14 11.10
N ILE A 75 5.49 -22.68 10.86
CA ILE A 75 5.77 -24.10 11.09
C ILE A 75 6.03 -24.27 12.59
N TRP A 76 5.23 -25.13 13.23
CA TRP A 76 5.56 -25.72 14.52
C TRP A 76 5.96 -27.18 14.26
N TRP A 77 7.08 -27.58 14.88
CA TRP A 77 7.85 -28.83 14.82
C TRP A 77 8.78 -29.02 13.61
#